data_AF-A0A915VGF3-F1
#
_entry.id   AF-A0A915VGF3-F1
#
_cell.length_a   1.000
_cell.length_b   1.000
_cell.length_c   1.000
_cell.angle_alpha   90.00
_cell.angle_beta   90.00
_cell.angle_gamma   90.00
#
_symmetry.space_group_name_H-M   'P 1'
#
loop_
_entity.id
_entity.type
_entity.pdbx_description
1 polymer ?
#
loop_
_entity_poly.entity_id
_entity_poly.type
_entity_poly.pdbx_seq_one_letter_code
_entity_poly.pdbx_strand_id
1 'polypeptide(L)'
;HLNVVVIGHVDSGKSTTTGHLIYQCGGIDKRTIEKFEKEAAELGKGSFKYAWVLDKLKAERERGITIDIALWKFETPRYYVTVIDAPGHRDFIK
;
A
#
# COMPACT_ATOMS: atom_id res chain seq x y z
N HIS A 1 5.85 -0.08 -20.60
CA HIS A 1 5.38 -0.77 -19.39
C HIS A 1 6.51 -0.72 -18.37
N LEU A 2 6.23 -0.39 -17.11
CA LEU A 2 7.22 -0.26 -16.04
C LEU A 2 6.84 -1.17 -14.88
N ASN A 3 7.80 -1.91 -14.35
CA ASN A 3 7.65 -2.67 -13.11
C ASN A 3 8.52 -1.99 -12.03
N VAL A 4 7.92 -1.66 -10.90
CA VAL A 4 8.57 -0.96 -9.78
C VAL A 4 8.42 -1.82 -8.53
N VAL A 5 9.52 -2.10 -7.84
CA VAL A 5 9.50 -2.79 -6.55
C VAL A 5 9.89 -1.79 -5.46
N VAL A 6 9.11 -1.77 -4.37
CA VAL A 6 9.38 -0.91 -3.21
C VAL A 6 9.92 -1.77 -2.07
N ILE A 7 11.13 -1.44 -1.62
CA ILE A 7 11.89 -2.17 -0.60
C ILE A 7 12.39 -1.21 0.49
N GLY A 8 12.75 -1.76 1.65
CA GLY A 8 13.22 -0.98 2.79
C GLY A 8 12.82 -1.59 4.14
N HIS A 9 13.37 -1.05 5.21
CA HIS A 9 13.19 -1.56 6.58
C HIS A 9 11.72 -1.54 7.03
N VAL A 10 11.38 -2.33 8.04
CA VAL A 10 10.08 -2.21 8.73
C VAL A 10 9.90 -0.76 9.22
N ASP A 11 8.67 -0.28 9.28
CA ASP A 11 8.30 1.08 9.70
C ASP A 11 8.88 2.25 8.87
N SER A 12 9.54 1.99 7.74
CA SER A 12 10.02 3.04 6.82
C SER A 12 8.92 3.67 5.94
N GLY A 13 7.65 3.34 6.18
CA GLY A 13 6.51 3.92 5.45
C GLY A 13 6.42 3.53 3.98
N LYS A 14 6.95 2.36 3.58
CA LYS A 14 6.92 1.85 2.20
C LYS A 14 5.51 1.84 1.62
N SER A 15 4.63 1.02 2.19
CA SER A 15 3.26 0.83 1.72
C SER A 15 2.43 2.11 1.79
N THR A 16 2.66 2.95 2.82
CA THR A 16 2.03 4.27 2.93
C THR A 16 2.42 5.19 1.78
N THR A 17 3.71 5.29 1.49
CA THR A 17 4.23 6.10 0.38
C THR A 17 3.73 5.59 -0.96
N THR A 18 3.78 4.28 -1.16
CA THR A 18 3.34 3.61 -2.37
C THR A 18 1.84 3.79 -2.63
N GLY A 19 1.01 3.56 -1.62
CA GLY A 19 -0.43 3.76 -1.71
C GLY A 19 -0.81 5.22 -1.95
N HIS A 20 -0.07 6.16 -1.36
CA HIS A 20 -0.28 7.59 -1.62
C HIS A 20 0.10 7.98 -3.06
N LEU A 21 1.20 7.43 -3.59
CA LEU A 21 1.60 7.62 -4.98
C LEU A 21 0.53 7.09 -5.94
N ILE A 22 0.02 5.88 -5.70
CA ILE A 22 -1.07 5.30 -6.50
C ILE A 22 -2.30 6.22 -6.50
N TYR A 23 -2.67 6.77 -5.33
CA TYR A 23 -3.76 7.73 -5.21
C TYR A 23 -3.52 9.01 -6.00
N GLN A 24 -2.34 9.62 -5.87
CA GLN A 24 -1.99 10.84 -6.61
C GLN A 24 -1.97 10.63 -8.13
N CYS A 25 -1.61 9.44 -8.58
CA CYS A 25 -1.64 9.07 -10.00
C CYS A 25 -3.04 8.66 -10.51
N GLY A 26 -4.07 8.68 -9.66
CA GLY A 26 -5.42 8.25 -10.04
C GLY A 26 -5.57 6.73 -10.23
N GLY A 27 -4.61 5.95 -9.72
CA GLY A 27 -4.63 4.49 -9.77
C GLY A 27 -5.60 3.83 -8.78
N ILE A 28 -6.31 4.63 -7.97
CA ILE A 28 -7.37 4.19 -7.08
C ILE A 28 -8.43 5.29 -6.93
N ASP A 29 -9.70 4.88 -6.88
CA ASP A 29 -10.82 5.80 -6.70
C ASP A 29 -10.79 6.48 -5.34
N LYS A 30 -11.13 7.78 -5.33
CA LYS A 30 -11.22 8.59 -4.11
C LYS A 30 -12.18 7.98 -3.07
N ARG A 31 -13.31 7.41 -3.51
CA ARG A 31 -14.30 6.75 -2.65
C ARG A 31 -13.71 5.57 -1.88
N THR A 32 -12.79 4.83 -2.49
CA THR A 32 -12.12 3.69 -1.85
C THR A 32 -11.18 4.15 -0.75
N ILE A 33 -10.42 5.22 -1.00
CA ILE A 33 -9.56 5.84 0.02
C ILE A 33 -10.39 6.42 1.17
N GLU A 34 -11.51 7.10 0.88
CA GLU A 34 -12.41 7.63 1.92
C GLU A 34 -13.01 6.51 2.79
N LYS A 35 -13.32 5.35 2.19
CA LYS A 35 -13.73 4.16 2.93
C LYS A 35 -12.62 3.65 3.85
N PHE A 36 -11.39 3.50 3.33
CA PHE A 36 -10.25 3.07 4.15
C PHE A 36 -9.90 4.08 5.24
N GLU A 37 -10.07 5.37 4.99
CA GLU A 37 -9.89 6.41 6.00
C GLU A 37 -10.84 6.24 7.18
N LYS A 38 -12.13 5.98 6.91
CA LYS A 38 -13.12 5.72 7.96
C LYS A 38 -12.79 4.45 8.74
N GLU A 39 -12.56 3.33 8.05
CA GLU A 39 -12.24 2.06 8.68
C GLU A 39 -10.93 2.14 9.49
N ALA A 40 -9.91 2.83 8.97
CA ALA A 40 -8.65 3.01 9.66
C ALA A 40 -8.78 3.95 10.87
N ALA A 41 -9.61 4.99 10.78
CA ALA A 41 -9.92 5.87 11.90
C ALA A 41 -10.64 5.14 13.04
N GLU A 42 -11.58 4.25 12.72
CA GLU A 42 -12.27 3.40 13.71
C GLU A 42 -11.30 2.49 14.47
N LEU A 43 -10.22 2.05 13.84
CA LEU A 43 -9.16 1.26 14.46
C LEU A 43 -8.04 2.11 15.11
N GLY A 44 -8.18 3.44 15.16
CA GLY A 44 -7.15 4.34 15.70
C GLY A 44 -5.89 4.45 14.82
N LYS A 45 -5.96 4.03 13.56
CA LYS A 45 -4.85 3.97 12.58
C LYS A 45 -5.09 4.88 11.37
N GLY A 46 -5.69 6.05 11.54
CA GLY A 46 -6.09 6.92 10.42
C GLY A 46 -4.97 7.22 9.39
N SER A 47 -3.71 7.24 9.81
CA SER A 47 -2.54 7.42 8.92
C SER A 47 -2.26 6.23 7.99
N PHE A 48 -2.83 5.05 8.26
CA PHE A 48 -2.61 3.80 7.51
C PHE A 48 -3.54 3.65 6.30
N LYS A 49 -4.45 4.60 6.08
CA LYS A 49 -5.42 4.58 4.97
C LYS A 49 -4.78 4.31 3.60
N TYR A 50 -3.56 4.81 3.39
CA TYR A 50 -2.80 4.59 2.14
C TYR A 50 -2.13 3.21 2.09
N ALA A 51 -1.60 2.71 3.21
CA ALA A 51 -1.01 1.37 3.26
C ALA A 51 -2.05 0.28 2.94
N TRP A 52 -3.29 0.49 3.35
CA TRP A 52 -4.41 -0.43 3.12
C TRP A 52 -4.85 -0.61 1.67
N VAL A 53 -4.34 0.23 0.77
CA VAL A 53 -4.44 0.02 -0.68
C VAL A 53 -3.74 -1.28 -1.08
N LEU A 54 -2.62 -1.57 -0.43
CA LEU A 54 -1.74 -2.71 -0.70
C LEU A 54 -1.94 -3.82 0.33
N ASP A 55 -2.11 -3.46 1.60
CA ASP A 55 -2.36 -4.39 2.71
C ASP A 55 -3.81 -4.92 2.67
N LYS A 56 -3.98 -6.09 2.06
CA LYS A 56 -5.28 -6.73 1.87
C LYS A 56 -5.62 -7.72 2.98
N LEU A 57 -4.61 -8.24 3.69
CA LEU A 57 -4.85 -9.22 4.74
C LEU A 57 -5.33 -8.52 6.01
N LYS A 58 -6.30 -9.13 6.70
CA LYS A 58 -6.77 -8.63 8.01
C LYS A 58 -5.61 -8.53 9.01
N ALA A 59 -4.72 -9.52 9.00
CA ALA A 59 -3.53 -9.55 9.84
C ALA A 59 -2.55 -8.40 9.56
N GLU A 60 -2.40 -7.97 8.29
CA GLU A 60 -1.56 -6.82 7.93
C GLU A 60 -2.15 -5.53 8.49
N ARG A 61 -3.46 -5.33 8.35
CA ARG A 61 -4.17 -4.14 8.87
C ARG A 61 -4.16 -4.08 10.39
N GLU A 62 -4.37 -5.22 11.06
CA GLU A 62 -4.36 -5.34 12.51
C GLU A 62 -2.97 -5.13 13.10
N ARG A 63 -1.92 -5.67 12.46
CA ARG A 63 -0.53 -5.55 12.94
C ARG A 63 0.18 -4.29 12.45
N GLY A 64 -0.30 -3.68 11.37
CA GLY A 64 0.33 -2.52 10.73
C GLY A 64 1.63 -2.84 9.99
N ILE A 65 1.80 -4.08 9.50
CA ILE A 65 3.00 -4.51 8.76
C ILE A 65 2.57 -5.28 7.52
N THR A 66 3.33 -5.10 6.43
CA THR A 66 3.19 -5.90 5.20
C THR A 66 3.76 -7.30 5.42
N ILE A 67 2.94 -8.31 5.14
CA ILE A 67 3.27 -9.74 5.34
C ILE A 67 3.47 -10.40 3.98
N ASP A 68 2.60 -10.14 3.02
CA ASP A 68 2.67 -10.72 1.68
C ASP A 68 3.04 -9.68 0.63
N ILE A 69 3.56 -10.15 -0.51
CA ILE A 69 3.90 -9.27 -1.63
C ILE A 69 2.60 -8.80 -2.30
N ALA A 70 2.37 -7.49 -2.32
CA ALA A 70 1.22 -6.91 -3.00
C ALA A 70 1.59 -6.43 -4.41
N LEU A 71 0.80 -6.81 -5.41
CA LEU A 71 0.89 -6.28 -6.77
C LEU A 71 -0.27 -5.33 -7.05
N TRP A 72 0.04 -4.13 -7.53
CA TRP A 72 -0.94 -3.15 -7.97
C TRP A 72 -0.61 -2.64 -9.37
N LYS A 73 -1.60 -2.56 -10.24
CA LYS A 73 -1.44 -2.04 -11.60
C LYS A 73 -2.23 -0.74 -11.74
N PHE A 74 -1.58 0.28 -12.30
CA PHE A 74 -2.24 1.54 -12.62
C PHE A 74 -1.58 2.19 -13.83
N GLU A 75 -2.27 3.18 -14.37
CA GLU A 75 -1.85 3.89 -15.57
C GLU A 75 -1.53 5.34 -15.24
N THR A 76 -0.51 5.85 -15.92
CA THR A 76 -0.18 7.27 -15.96
C THR A 76 -0.29 7.73 -17.41
N PRO A 77 -0.28 9.05 -17.71
CA PRO A 77 -0.35 9.53 -19.08
C PRO A 77 0.76 9.01 -20.02
N ARG A 78 1.86 8.48 -19.47
CA ARG A 78 3.03 8.01 -20.25
C ARG A 78 3.33 6.52 -20.09
N TYR A 79 2.94 5.91 -18.98
CA TYR A 79 3.35 4.55 -18.64
C TYR A 79 2.22 3.75 -18.00
N TYR A 80 2.13 2.48 -18.40
CA TYR A 80 1.47 1.42 -17.64
C TYR A 80 2.44 0.92 -16.57
N VAL A 81 2.05 0.99 -15.30
CA VAL A 81 2.91 0.69 -14.15
C VAL A 81 2.36 -0.51 -13.38
N THR A 82 3.22 -1.47 -13.07
CA THR A 82 2.99 -2.47 -12.02
C THR A 82 3.89 -2.15 -10.84
N VAL A 83 3.29 -1.87 -9.70
CA VAL A 83 3.99 -1.69 -8.43
C VAL A 83 3.92 -2.98 -7.63
N ILE A 84 5.06 -3.33 -7.03
CA ILE A 84 5.23 -4.49 -6.17
C ILE A 84 5.68 -3.97 -4.80
N ASP A 85 4.84 -4.13 -3.78
CA ASP A 85 5.17 -3.79 -2.40
C ASP A 85 5.67 -5.04 -1.69
N ALA A 86 6.87 -4.96 -1.12
CA ALA A 86 7.55 -6.10 -0.50
C ALA A 86 7.59 -5.97 1.04
N PRO A 87 7.52 -7.09 1.77
CA PRO A 87 7.61 -7.09 3.23
C PRO A 87 8.96 -6.55 3.70
N GLY A 88 8.94 -5.76 4.79
CA GLY A 88 10.16 -5.19 5.40
C GLY A 88 10.61 -5.86 6.69
N HIS A 89 9.77 -6.72 7.27
CA HIS A 89 10.09 -7.44 8.51
C HIS A 89 10.81 -8.75 8.17
N ARG A 90 11.90 -9.03 8.90
CA ARG A 90 12.81 -10.16 8.61
C ARG A 90 12.08 -11.50 8.51
N ASP A 91 11.11 -11.75 9.40
CA ASP A 91 10.31 -12.99 9.42
C ASP A 91 9.51 -13.25 8.14
N PHE A 92 9.28 -12.23 7.32
CA PHE A 92 8.51 -12.33 6.08
C PHE A 92 9.37 -12.12 4.82
N ILE A 93 10.68 -11.91 4.99
CA ILE A 93 11.64 -11.90 3.89
C ILE A 93 12.08 -13.35 3.66
N LYS A 94 11.76 -13.89 2.49
CA LYS A 94 12.17 -15.24 2.06
C LYS A 94 13.56 -15.24 1.45
#